data_AF-A0A178FJC9-F1
#
_entry.id   AF-A0A178FJC9-F1
#
_cell.length_a   1.000
_cell.length_b   1.000
_cell.length_c   1.000
_cell.angle_alpha   90.00
_cell.angle_beta   90.00
_cell.angle_gamma   90.00
#
_symmetry.space_group_name_H-M   'P 1'
#
loop_
_entity.id
_entity.type
_entity.pdbx_description
1 polymer ?
#
loop_
_entity_poly.entity_id
_entity_poly.type
_entity_poly.pdbx_seq_one_letter_code
_entity_poly.pdbx_strand_id
1 'polypeptide(L)'
;MPLVFATAMLFTFSCLAVVRRLRSYRSLIDFPTTLAISVICVPAFIALMYMIGKYSLFPLHGVAEIAPYGCCTQGMVFPRDQVDGLRAYLQKRGHGHTDTMIEEYAEESKLTRYALIPQQLQHVGLKSSRDNTELNAQSTWAFYFLAKCTEATEEGA
;
A
#
# COMPACT_ATOMS: atom_id res chain seq x y z
N MET A 1 11.71 -2.98 -9.84
CA MET A 1 11.66 -3.91 -8.70
C MET A 1 12.78 -4.96 -8.70
N PRO A 2 13.06 -5.75 -9.76
CA PRO A 2 14.08 -6.81 -9.69
C PRO A 2 15.49 -6.29 -9.36
N LEU A 3 15.80 -5.06 -9.78
CA LEU A 3 17.07 -4.40 -9.46
C LEU A 3 17.29 -4.19 -7.96
N VAL A 4 16.25 -3.86 -7.20
CA VAL A 4 16.35 -3.62 -5.74
C VAL A 4 16.67 -4.92 -5.00
N PHE A 5 16.04 -6.03 -5.41
CA PHE A 5 16.35 -7.34 -4.87
C PHE A 5 17.79 -7.74 -5.23
N ALA A 6 18.17 -7.61 -6.50
CA ALA A 6 19.52 -7.99 -6.95
C ALA A 6 20.63 -7.20 -6.22
N THR A 7 20.48 -5.88 -6.07
CA THR A 7 21.47 -5.07 -5.36
C THR A 7 21.55 -5.42 -3.89
N ALA A 8 20.42 -5.63 -3.21
CA ALA A 8 20.40 -6.03 -1.80
C ALA A 8 21.02 -7.42 -1.56
N MET A 9 20.73 -8.39 -2.44
CA MET A 9 21.33 -9.73 -2.37
C MET A 9 22.84 -9.69 -2.59
N LEU A 10 23.32 -8.94 -3.61
CA LEU A 10 24.76 -8.80 -3.87
C LEU A 10 25.49 -8.05 -2.76
N PHE A 11 24.87 -7.00 -2.21
CA PHE A 11 25.43 -6.23 -1.11
C PHE A 11 25.58 -7.06 0.16
N THR A 12 24.53 -7.79 0.54
CA THR A 12 24.56 -8.67 1.72
C THR A 12 25.55 -9.82 1.55
N PHE A 13 25.61 -10.44 0.37
CA PHE A 13 26.58 -11.49 0.05
C PHE A 13 28.03 -10.96 0.16
N SER A 14 28.30 -9.79 -0.41
CA SER A 14 29.63 -9.16 -0.35
C SER A 14 30.02 -8.81 1.09
N CYS A 15 29.09 -8.27 1.87
CA CYS A 15 29.31 -7.94 3.27
C CYS A 15 29.63 -9.20 4.09
N LEU A 16 28.83 -10.26 3.97
CA LEU A 16 29.06 -11.53 4.66
C LEU A 16 30.37 -12.20 4.21
N ALA A 17 30.72 -12.12 2.93
CA ALA A 17 31.99 -12.63 2.41
C ALA A 17 33.20 -11.87 2.98
N VAL A 18 33.10 -10.55 3.19
CA VAL A 18 34.13 -9.74 3.84
C VAL A 18 34.20 -10.05 5.34
N VAL A 19 33.06 -10.13 6.03
CA VAL A 19 33.02 -10.50 7.46
C VAL A 19 33.60 -11.89 7.70
N ARG A 20 33.38 -12.84 6.79
CA ARG A 20 33.99 -14.17 6.83
C ARG A 20 35.53 -14.14 6.71
N ARG A 21 36.13 -13.10 6.13
CA ARG A 21 37.60 -12.92 6.12
C ARG A 21 38.13 -12.53 7.50
N LEU A 22 37.27 -12.04 8.41
CA LEU A 22 37.64 -11.77 9.79
C LEU A 22 37.73 -13.09 10.58
N ARG A 23 38.90 -13.33 11.18
CA ARG A 23 39.26 -14.61 11.81
C ARG A 23 38.25 -15.08 12.87
N SER A 24 37.62 -14.15 13.59
CA SER A 24 36.64 -14.46 14.66
C SER A 24 35.33 -15.07 14.17
N TYR A 25 34.91 -14.82 12.92
CA TYR A 25 33.58 -15.22 12.44
C TYR A 25 33.63 -16.39 11.44
N ARG A 26 34.83 -16.92 11.17
CA ARG A 26 35.06 -17.92 10.14
C ARG A 26 34.38 -19.27 10.41
N SER A 27 34.15 -19.61 11.68
CA SER A 27 33.44 -20.84 12.07
C SER A 27 31.93 -20.65 12.26
N LEU A 28 31.44 -19.41 12.26
CA LEU A 28 30.02 -19.10 12.44
C LEU A 28 29.32 -18.85 11.09
N ILE A 29 30.06 -18.35 10.09
CA ILE A 29 29.55 -17.99 8.77
C ILE A 29 30.13 -18.95 7.72
N ASP A 30 29.38 -20.00 7.43
CA ASP A 30 29.67 -20.97 6.37
C ASP A 30 29.12 -20.52 5.01
N PHE A 31 29.63 -21.13 3.93
CA PHE A 31 29.13 -20.88 2.58
C PHE A 31 27.63 -21.17 2.41
N PRO A 32 27.08 -22.31 2.88
CA PRO A 32 25.64 -22.56 2.80
C PRO A 32 24.81 -21.54 3.57
N THR A 33 25.25 -21.09 4.76
CA THR A 33 24.51 -20.10 5.55
C THR A 33 24.55 -18.73 4.87
N THR A 34 25.70 -18.33 4.31
CA THR A 34 25.84 -17.11 3.53
C THR A 34 24.91 -17.09 2.33
N LEU A 35 24.86 -18.18 1.56
CA LEU A 35 24.00 -18.30 0.39
C LEU A 35 22.51 -18.28 0.79
N ALA A 36 22.14 -19.00 1.85
CA ALA A 36 20.77 -19.02 2.36
C ALA A 36 20.32 -17.63 2.82
N ILE A 37 21.15 -16.90 3.56
CA ILE A 37 20.82 -15.54 4.00
C ILE A 37 20.64 -14.61 2.80
N SER A 38 21.58 -14.61 1.85
CA SER A 38 21.56 -13.69 0.72
C SER A 38 20.46 -14.00 -0.30
N VAL A 39 20.21 -15.27 -0.63
CA VAL A 39 19.30 -15.65 -1.74
C VAL A 39 17.89 -16.00 -1.25
N ILE A 40 17.71 -16.33 0.03
CA ILE A 40 16.41 -16.72 0.59
C ILE A 40 15.93 -15.68 1.59
N CYS A 41 16.69 -15.44 2.67
CA CYS A 41 16.22 -14.57 3.75
C CYS A 41 16.05 -13.13 3.31
N VAL A 42 17.06 -12.53 2.66
CA VAL A 42 17.02 -11.13 2.20
C VAL A 42 15.83 -10.86 1.26
N PRO A 43 15.64 -11.60 0.15
CA PRO A 43 14.48 -11.35 -0.69
C PRO A 43 13.15 -11.65 0.00
N ALA A 44 13.07 -12.65 0.89
CA ALA A 44 11.87 -12.91 1.67
C ALA A 44 11.51 -11.74 2.59
N PHE A 45 12.48 -11.17 3.32
CA PHE A 45 12.25 -9.99 4.17
C PHE A 45 11.89 -8.75 3.36
N ILE A 46 12.53 -8.51 2.22
CA ILE A 46 12.17 -7.41 1.32
C ILE A 46 10.73 -7.60 0.83
N ALA A 47 10.35 -8.80 0.40
CA ALA A 47 8.98 -9.09 -0.03
C ALA A 47 7.97 -8.86 1.10
N LEU A 48 8.27 -9.31 2.33
CA LEU A 48 7.44 -9.07 3.50
C LEU A 48 7.29 -7.57 3.80
N MET A 49 8.37 -6.78 3.69
CA MET A 49 8.28 -5.32 3.85
C MET A 49 7.36 -4.67 2.82
N TYR A 50 7.41 -5.12 1.56
CA TYR A 50 6.48 -4.65 0.53
C TYR A 50 5.04 -5.07 0.80
N MET A 51 4.82 -6.30 1.32
CA MET A 51 3.48 -6.80 1.67
C MET A 51 2.86 -6.08 2.87
N ILE A 52 3.65 -5.77 3.91
CA ILE A 52 3.21 -5.01 5.09
C ILE A 52 2.72 -3.60 4.69
N GLY A 53 3.32 -3.05 3.62
CA GLY A 53 2.94 -1.75 3.05
C GLY A 53 3.64 -0.57 3.73
N LYS A 54 3.90 0.47 2.93
CA LYS A 54 4.69 1.64 3.35
C LYS A 54 4.12 2.36 4.58
N TYR A 55 2.78 2.40 4.70
CA TYR A 55 2.11 3.12 5.79
C TYR A 55 2.15 2.38 7.12
N SER A 56 2.35 1.06 7.12
CA SER A 56 2.50 0.26 8.34
C SER A 56 3.93 0.35 8.90
N LEU A 57 4.95 0.42 8.01
CA LEU A 57 6.36 0.54 8.41
C LEU A 57 6.77 1.98 8.72
N PHE A 58 6.24 2.94 7.97
CA PHE A 58 6.54 4.37 8.09
C PHE A 58 5.22 5.15 8.11
N PRO A 59 4.52 5.18 9.27
CA PRO A 59 3.25 5.86 9.36
C PRO A 59 3.46 7.37 9.22
N LEU A 60 2.95 7.90 8.10
CA LEU A 60 2.77 9.34 7.93
C LEU A 60 1.55 9.75 8.75
N HIS A 61 1.61 10.93 9.37
CA HIS A 61 0.55 11.44 10.22
C HIS A 61 0.08 12.80 9.73
N GLY A 62 -1.24 13.00 9.72
CA GLY A 62 -1.85 14.27 9.35
C GLY A 62 -2.15 14.38 7.85
N VAL A 63 -2.19 15.62 7.35
CA VAL A 63 -2.59 15.92 5.98
C VAL A 63 -1.36 15.85 5.07
N ALA A 64 -1.42 15.02 4.04
CA ALA A 64 -0.35 14.86 3.07
C ALA A 64 -0.87 15.01 1.65
N GLU A 65 0.01 15.50 0.77
CA GLU A 65 -0.26 15.60 -0.66
C GLU A 65 -0.34 14.21 -1.29
N ILE A 66 -1.31 14.03 -2.18
CA ILE A 66 -1.48 12.79 -2.93
C ILE A 66 -1.19 13.01 -4.42
N ALA A 67 -0.54 12.02 -5.03
CA ALA A 67 -0.32 11.99 -6.46
C ALA A 67 -1.66 11.82 -7.23
N PRO A 68 -1.72 12.23 -8.51
CA PRO A 68 -2.84 11.92 -9.39
C PRO A 68 -3.15 10.42 -9.41
N TYR A 69 -4.41 10.05 -9.62
CA TYR A 69 -4.89 8.65 -9.65
C TYR A 69 -4.81 7.91 -8.31
N GLY A 70 -4.53 8.62 -7.21
CA GLY A 70 -4.53 8.09 -5.85
C GLY A 70 -5.89 8.15 -5.15
N CYS A 71 -6.96 8.57 -5.83
CA CYS A 71 -8.22 9.01 -5.21
C CYS A 71 -9.12 7.92 -4.63
N CYS A 72 -8.72 6.65 -4.55
CA CYS A 72 -9.57 5.57 -4.03
C CYS A 72 -10.10 5.93 -2.64
N THR A 73 -11.32 6.48 -2.59
CA THR A 73 -12.01 7.29 -1.56
C THR A 73 -11.59 7.07 -0.10
N GLN A 74 -10.36 7.46 0.19
CA GLN A 74 -9.66 7.16 1.43
C GLN A 74 -9.92 8.22 2.53
N GLY A 75 -10.89 9.11 2.28
CA GLY A 75 -11.12 10.32 3.06
C GLY A 75 -10.21 11.45 2.58
N MET A 76 -10.64 12.14 1.51
CA MET A 76 -9.95 13.32 0.98
C MET A 76 -10.21 14.53 1.86
N VAL A 77 -9.22 15.42 1.97
CA VAL A 77 -9.31 16.67 2.71
C VAL A 77 -9.28 17.83 1.73
N PHE A 78 -10.24 18.74 1.84
CA PHE A 78 -10.36 19.89 0.95
C PHE A 78 -10.17 21.19 1.74
N PRO A 79 -9.32 22.12 1.26
CA PRO A 79 -9.29 23.50 1.76
C PRO A 79 -10.67 24.14 1.64
N ARG A 80 -11.12 24.87 2.68
CA ARG A 80 -12.50 25.38 2.78
C ARG A 80 -12.88 26.31 1.62
N ASP A 81 -11.93 27.10 1.15
CA ASP A 81 -12.06 28.02 0.02
C ASP A 81 -12.32 27.29 -1.32
N GLN A 82 -11.91 26.03 -1.44
CA GLN A 82 -12.10 25.22 -2.66
C GLN A 82 -13.43 24.45 -2.66
N VAL A 83 -14.10 24.34 -1.51
CA VAL A 83 -15.31 23.51 -1.35
C VAL A 83 -16.47 24.01 -2.20
N ASP A 84 -16.70 25.32 -2.27
CA ASP A 84 -17.81 25.87 -3.05
C ASP A 84 -17.61 25.65 -4.56
N GLY A 85 -16.37 25.79 -5.05
CA GLY A 85 -16.00 25.50 -6.44
C GLY A 85 -16.18 24.03 -6.80
N LEU A 86 -15.70 23.13 -5.94
CA LEU A 86 -15.88 21.69 -6.12
C LEU A 86 -17.35 21.30 -6.10
N ARG A 87 -18.15 21.84 -5.16
CA ARG A 87 -19.59 21.57 -5.08
C ARG A 87 -20.29 21.99 -6.37
N ALA A 88 -20.00 23.19 -6.87
CA ALA A 88 -20.59 23.70 -8.11
C ALA A 88 -20.20 22.83 -9.31
N TYR A 89 -18.94 22.37 -9.40
CA TYR A 89 -18.47 21.47 -10.44
C TYR A 89 -19.22 20.13 -10.42
N LEU A 90 -19.30 19.48 -9.25
CA LEU A 90 -19.96 18.19 -9.08
C LEU A 90 -21.46 18.27 -9.39
N GLN A 91 -22.13 19.34 -8.93
CA GLN A 91 -23.55 19.59 -9.22
C GLN A 91 -23.80 19.82 -10.72
N LYS A 92 -22.91 20.58 -11.39
CA LYS A 92 -23.01 20.85 -12.82
C LYS A 92 -22.82 19.58 -13.65
N ARG A 93 -21.88 18.71 -13.25
CA ARG A 93 -21.59 17.47 -13.98
C ARG A 93 -22.69 16.42 -13.78
N GLY A 94 -23.15 16.22 -12.56
CA GLY A 94 -24.38 15.46 -12.24
C GLY A 94 -24.35 13.94 -12.49
N HIS A 95 -23.35 13.40 -13.20
CA HIS A 95 -23.20 11.98 -13.49
C HIS A 95 -21.73 11.57 -13.66
N GLY A 96 -21.41 10.32 -13.29
CA GLY A 96 -20.07 9.77 -13.34
C GLY A 96 -19.55 9.31 -11.97
N HIS A 97 -18.34 8.76 -11.97
CA HIS A 97 -17.68 8.33 -10.75
C HIS A 97 -17.16 9.55 -9.98
N THR A 98 -17.60 9.72 -8.73
CA THR A 98 -17.32 10.93 -7.95
C THR A 98 -15.83 11.15 -7.71
N ASP A 99 -15.07 10.08 -7.50
CA ASP A 99 -13.62 10.11 -7.32
C ASP A 99 -12.90 10.64 -8.57
N THR A 100 -13.28 10.15 -9.75
CA THR A 100 -12.76 10.60 -11.05
C THR A 100 -13.13 12.06 -11.32
N MET A 101 -14.36 12.46 -11.02
CA MET A 101 -14.80 13.86 -11.19
C MET A 101 -14.02 14.82 -10.30
N ILE A 102 -13.71 14.42 -9.06
CA ILE A 102 -12.87 15.21 -8.15
C ILE A 102 -11.45 15.33 -8.71
N GLU A 103 -10.90 14.25 -9.26
CA GLU A 103 -9.57 14.28 -9.89
C GLU A 103 -9.52 15.20 -11.11
N GLU A 104 -10.50 15.11 -12.00
CA GLU A 104 -10.60 15.94 -13.20
C GLU A 104 -10.72 17.42 -12.82
N TYR A 105 -11.58 17.76 -11.86
CA TYR A 105 -11.71 19.13 -11.36
C TYR A 105 -10.39 19.69 -10.83
N ALA A 106 -9.68 18.89 -10.02
CA ALA A 106 -8.39 19.29 -9.48
C ALA A 106 -7.32 19.43 -10.57
N GLU A 107 -7.39 18.65 -11.66
CA GLU A 107 -6.46 18.77 -12.78
C GLU A 107 -6.73 20.04 -13.61
N GLU A 108 -8.00 20.24 -14.00
CA GLU A 108 -8.47 21.41 -14.74
C GLU A 108 -8.17 22.71 -14.00
N SER A 109 -8.35 22.70 -12.67
CA SER A 109 -8.16 23.85 -11.79
C SER A 109 -6.74 23.96 -11.22
N LYS A 110 -5.83 23.02 -11.56
CA LYS A 110 -4.45 22.91 -11.05
C LYS A 110 -4.38 22.95 -9.51
N LEU A 111 -5.29 22.26 -8.84
CA LEU A 111 -5.37 22.18 -7.40
C LEU A 111 -4.53 21.04 -6.85
N THR A 112 -3.84 21.31 -5.75
CA THR A 112 -3.17 20.28 -4.97
C THR A 112 -4.20 19.41 -4.26
N ARG A 113 -3.97 18.11 -4.26
CA ARG A 113 -4.87 17.12 -3.67
C ARG A 113 -4.30 16.66 -2.34
N TYR A 114 -5.14 16.59 -1.32
CA TYR A 114 -4.74 16.18 0.02
C TYR A 114 -5.56 15.01 0.54
N ALA A 115 -4.91 14.13 1.29
CA ALA A 115 -5.55 13.06 2.04
C ALA A 115 -5.05 13.05 3.48
N LEU A 116 -5.88 12.51 4.36
CA LEU A 116 -5.51 12.29 5.76
C LEU A 116 -4.80 10.94 5.88
N ILE A 117 -3.65 10.92 6.55
CA ILE A 117 -2.85 9.71 6.79
C ILE A 117 -2.65 9.51 8.30
N PRO A 118 -2.79 8.29 8.86
CA PRO A 118 -3.20 7.05 8.19
C PRO A 118 -4.62 7.12 7.65
N GLN A 119 -4.97 6.18 6.76
CA GLN A 119 -6.25 6.15 6.10
C GLN A 119 -7.39 6.00 7.11
N GLN A 120 -8.28 6.99 7.15
CA GLN A 120 -9.37 7.04 8.13
C GLN A 120 -10.65 6.40 7.59
N LEU A 121 -10.84 6.46 6.27
CA LEU A 121 -11.98 5.89 5.59
C LEU A 121 -11.50 4.83 4.62
N GLN A 122 -12.14 3.67 4.66
CA GLN A 122 -11.98 2.64 3.65
C GLN A 122 -13.35 2.40 3.03
N HIS A 123 -13.44 2.58 1.71
CA HIS A 123 -14.63 2.20 0.98
C HIS A 123 -14.82 0.69 1.08
N VAL A 124 -15.98 0.28 1.58
CA VAL A 124 -16.42 -1.11 1.65
C VAL A 124 -17.40 -1.32 0.51
N GLY A 125 -16.92 -1.86 -0.61
CA GLY A 125 -17.76 -2.08 -1.79
C GLY A 125 -18.61 -3.33 -1.62
N LEU A 126 -19.90 -3.18 -1.29
CA LEU A 126 -20.89 -4.26 -1.48
C LEU A 126 -21.31 -4.40 -2.95
N LYS A 127 -21.24 -3.29 -3.70
CA LYS A 127 -21.54 -3.20 -5.12
C LYS A 127 -20.51 -2.28 -5.76
N SER A 128 -19.69 -2.80 -6.66
CA SER A 128 -18.71 -1.98 -7.37
C SER A 128 -19.34 -1.33 -8.58
N SER A 129 -18.84 -0.13 -8.90
CA SER A 129 -19.25 0.64 -10.07
C SER A 129 -18.58 0.18 -11.36
N ARG A 130 -17.53 -0.64 -11.25
CA ARG A 130 -17.00 -1.46 -12.35
C ARG A 130 -17.86 -2.71 -12.42
N ASP A 131 -18.26 -3.14 -13.61
CA ASP A 131 -19.03 -4.36 -13.80
C ASP A 131 -18.21 -5.58 -13.37
N ASN A 132 -18.30 -5.93 -12.09
CA ASN A 132 -17.62 -7.07 -11.50
C ASN A 132 -18.62 -7.85 -10.65
N THR A 133 -18.52 -9.17 -10.75
CA THR A 133 -19.29 -10.11 -9.94
C THR A 133 -19.13 -9.76 -8.45
N GLU A 134 -20.22 -9.83 -7.69
CA GLU A 134 -20.29 -9.43 -6.27
C GLU A 134 -19.16 -10.01 -5.40
N LEU A 135 -18.65 -11.20 -5.77
CA LEU A 135 -17.49 -11.86 -5.17
C LEU A 135 -16.19 -11.03 -5.19
N ASN A 136 -15.97 -10.22 -6.23
CA ASN A 136 -14.78 -9.37 -6.37
C ASN A 136 -14.92 -8.02 -5.65
N ALA A 137 -16.14 -7.59 -5.32
CA ALA A 137 -16.36 -6.37 -4.54
C ALA A 137 -16.07 -6.63 -3.05
N GLN A 138 -16.42 -7.83 -2.56
CA GLN A 138 -16.15 -8.29 -1.20
C GLN A 138 -14.68 -8.67 -0.93
N SER A 139 -13.88 -8.94 -1.96
CA SER A 139 -12.48 -9.40 -1.83
C SER A 139 -11.47 -8.30 -1.53
N THR A 140 -11.93 -7.14 -1.02
CA THR A 140 -11.02 -6.14 -0.46
C THR A 140 -10.39 -6.74 0.80
N TRP A 141 -9.05 -6.88 0.80
CA TRP A 141 -8.22 -7.69 1.70
C TRP A 141 -8.63 -7.72 3.20
N ALA A 142 -9.18 -6.62 3.72
CA ALA A 142 -9.66 -6.51 5.11
C ALA A 142 -10.89 -7.39 5.42
N PHE A 143 -11.81 -7.59 4.49
CA PHE A 143 -13.06 -8.35 4.73
C PHE A 143 -12.86 -9.86 4.63
N TYR A 144 -12.03 -10.32 3.70
CA TYR A 144 -11.75 -11.75 3.56
C TYR A 144 -11.17 -12.32 4.87
N PHE A 145 -10.29 -11.56 5.54
CA PHE A 145 -9.71 -11.96 6.83
C PHE A 145 -10.74 -11.99 7.97
N LEU A 146 -11.62 -10.99 8.04
CA LEU A 146 -12.65 -10.91 9.08
C LEU A 146 -13.73 -11.98 8.91
N ALA A 147 -14.22 -12.19 7.69
CA ALA A 147 -15.21 -13.22 7.38
C ALA A 147 -14.69 -14.63 7.67
N LYS A 148 -13.42 -14.91 7.34
CA LYS A 148 -12.76 -16.18 7.67
C LYS A 148 -12.57 -16.37 9.18
N CYS A 149 -12.30 -15.31 9.94
CA CYS A 149 -12.22 -15.41 11.39
C CYS A 149 -13.58 -15.70 12.03
N THR A 150 -14.67 -15.13 11.52
CA THR A 150 -16.02 -15.39 12.05
C THR A 150 -16.49 -16.82 11.76
N GLU A 151 -16.21 -17.36 10.56
CA GLU A 151 -16.48 -18.77 10.23
C GLU A 151 -15.72 -19.73 11.16
N ALA A 152 -14.44 -19.43 11.46
CA ALA A 152 -13.62 -20.25 12.34
C ALA A 152 -14.10 -20.24 13.82
N THR A 153 -14.82 -19.21 14.26
CA THR A 153 -15.46 -19.19 15.58
C THR A 153 -16.81 -19.91 15.62
N GLU A 154 -17.52 -20.04 14.50
CA GLU A 154 -18.79 -20.76 14.42
C GLU A 154 -18.62 -22.27 14.20
N GLU A 155 -17.57 -22.71 13.50
CA GLU A 155 -17.24 -24.14 13.35
C GLU A 155 -16.60 -24.75 14.62
N GLY A 156 -16.29 -23.93 15.63
CA GLY A 156 -15.70 -24.33 16.91
C GLY A 156 -16.67 -24.37 18.10
N ALA A 157 -17.98 -24.24 17.87
CA ALA A 157 -19.03 -24.28 18.91
C ALA A 157 -19.96 -25.49 18.76
#